data_AF-A0A9D8X6B7-F1
#
_entry.id   AF-A0A9D8X6B7-F1
#
_cell.length_a   1.000
_cell.length_b   1.000
_cell.length_c   1.000
_cell.angle_alpha   90.00
_cell.angle_beta   90.00
_cell.angle_gamma   90.00
#
_symmetry.space_group_name_H-M   'P 1'
#
loop_
_entity.id
_entity.type
_entity.pdbx_description
1 polymer ?
#
loop_
_entity_poly.entity_id
_entity_poly.type
_entity_poly.pdbx_seq_one_letter_code
_entity_poly.pdbx_strand_id
1 'polypeptide(L)'
;MNRRCVQCGKEFVLTDSEISFYKSKNLSLPKRCKDCRDANRKTNAGLNLQNTKKNYNKDITVDTKTVKSNNQNGSNLKLYITILVVLVVGIGVLFSSFGSSDDKSNKNIAGNYQSSTYNFASHDALIQHFNKHRNEFGYTTPEQYLQGANAVINNSSSLTRTQDDGDTAYYLQATDEFVVVSPSGVIRTYFKPGGIDYFYRQQIFLLNMVA
;
A
#
# COMPACT_ATOMS: atom_id res chain seq x y z
N MET A 1 36.87 14.55 -8.20
CA MET A 1 37.50 13.97 -6.97
C MET A 1 37.68 12.46 -7.12
N ASN A 2 38.91 11.93 -6.90
CA ASN A 2 39.20 10.50 -6.94
C ASN A 2 38.76 9.80 -5.64
N ARG A 3 38.16 8.62 -5.77
CA ARG A 3 37.70 7.79 -4.64
C ARG A 3 37.93 6.31 -4.95
N ARG A 4 38.08 5.51 -3.90
CA ARG A 4 38.19 4.05 -4.01
C ARG A 4 36.83 3.38 -3.77
N CYS A 5 36.41 2.51 -4.68
CA CYS A 5 35.18 1.76 -4.55
C CYS A 5 35.27 0.75 -3.41
N VAL A 6 34.34 0.78 -2.45
CA VAL A 6 34.31 -0.15 -1.31
C VAL A 6 33.97 -1.60 -1.70
N GLN A 7 33.52 -1.86 -2.93
CA GLN A 7 33.11 -3.19 -3.38
C GLN A 7 34.14 -3.86 -4.28
N CYS A 8 34.68 -3.16 -5.28
CA CYS A 8 35.64 -3.73 -6.23
C CYS A 8 37.06 -3.19 -6.07
N GLY A 9 37.31 -2.26 -5.14
CA GLY A 9 38.63 -1.68 -4.89
C GLY A 9 39.14 -0.74 -5.99
N LYS A 10 38.46 -0.66 -7.15
CA LYS A 10 38.85 0.23 -8.26
C LYS A 10 38.72 1.69 -7.85
N GLU A 11 39.65 2.50 -8.32
CA GLU A 11 39.55 3.95 -8.23
C GLU A 11 38.59 4.47 -9.29
N PHE A 12 37.77 5.44 -8.90
CA PHE A 12 36.84 6.11 -9.79
C PHE A 12 36.81 7.59 -9.46
N VAL A 13 36.54 8.39 -10.47
CA VAL A 13 36.47 9.85 -10.34
C VAL A 13 35.01 10.25 -10.37
N LEU A 14 34.61 11.09 -9.43
CA LEU A 14 33.38 11.85 -9.55
C LEU A 14 33.70 13.19 -10.21
N THR A 15 33.05 13.45 -11.33
CA THR A 15 33.09 14.75 -12.00
C THR A 15 32.42 15.80 -11.13
N ASP A 16 32.78 17.07 -11.32
CA ASP A 16 32.18 18.16 -10.53
C ASP A 16 30.67 18.29 -10.78
N SER A 17 30.21 17.97 -12.00
CA SER A 17 28.79 17.86 -12.34
C SER A 17 28.09 16.75 -11.55
N GLU A 18 28.70 15.57 -11.43
CA GLU A 18 28.14 14.48 -10.62
C GLU A 18 28.12 14.84 -9.14
N ILE A 19 29.19 15.44 -8.62
CA ILE A 19 29.25 15.89 -7.21
C ILE A 19 28.15 16.90 -6.94
N SER A 20 27.97 17.86 -7.84
CA SER A 20 26.94 18.90 -7.74
C SER A 20 25.54 18.31 -7.79
N PHE A 21 25.30 17.30 -8.63
CA PHE A 21 24.04 16.56 -8.66
C PHE A 21 23.71 15.88 -7.32
N TYR A 22 24.67 15.18 -6.69
CA TYR A 22 24.41 14.56 -5.39
C TYR A 22 24.18 15.61 -4.30
N LYS A 23 24.99 16.66 -4.26
CA LYS A 23 24.86 17.73 -3.26
C LYS A 23 23.56 18.52 -3.42
N SER A 24 23.16 18.86 -4.65
CA SER A 24 21.93 19.60 -4.92
C SER A 24 20.68 18.80 -4.56
N LYS A 25 20.74 17.46 -4.64
CA LYS A 25 19.69 16.57 -4.15
C LYS A 25 19.80 16.25 -2.65
N ASN A 26 20.71 16.90 -1.92
CA ASN A 26 21.01 16.63 -0.52
C ASN A 26 21.32 15.14 -0.25
N LEU A 27 21.95 14.47 -1.22
CA LEU A 27 22.34 13.07 -1.16
C LEU A 27 23.84 12.94 -0.84
N SER A 28 24.19 11.91 -0.08
CA SER A 28 25.60 11.59 0.18
C SER A 28 26.30 11.09 -1.08
N LEU A 29 27.55 11.53 -1.30
CA LEU A 29 28.36 11.10 -2.44
C LEU A 29 28.61 9.59 -2.42
N PRO A 30 28.50 8.92 -3.59
CA PRO A 30 28.52 7.46 -3.67
C PRO A 30 29.85 6.86 -3.21
N LYS A 31 29.77 5.83 -2.36
CA LYS A 31 30.93 5.05 -1.88
C LYS A 31 31.39 3.95 -2.86
N ARG A 32 30.57 3.64 -3.86
CA ARG A 32 30.82 2.59 -4.86
C ARG A 32 30.90 3.22 -6.25
N CYS A 33 31.72 2.64 -7.14
CA CYS A 33 31.79 3.07 -8.53
C CYS A 33 30.47 2.79 -9.26
N LYS A 34 30.29 3.39 -10.45
CA LYS A 34 29.10 3.22 -11.28
C LYS A 34 28.78 1.75 -11.55
N ASP A 35 29.76 0.97 -11.99
CA ASP A 35 29.56 -0.45 -12.33
C ASP A 35 29.04 -1.27 -11.13
N CYS A 36 29.60 -1.06 -9.93
CA CYS A 36 29.14 -1.77 -8.73
C CYS A 36 27.74 -1.33 -8.29
N ARG A 37 27.38 -0.05 -8.45
CA ARG A 37 26.01 0.42 -8.18
C ARG A 37 25.02 -0.19 -9.16
N ASP A 38 25.36 -0.22 -10.44
CA ASP A 38 24.52 -0.78 -11.50
C ASP A 38 24.37 -2.30 -11.34
N ALA A 39 25.44 -3.01 -10.98
CA ALA A 39 25.38 -4.44 -10.67
C ALA A 39 24.45 -4.72 -9.47
N ASN A 40 24.54 -3.91 -8.40
CA ASN A 40 23.65 -4.05 -7.25
C ASN A 40 22.20 -3.67 -7.58
N ARG A 41 21.97 -2.77 -8.54
CA ARG A 41 20.63 -2.50 -9.05
C ARG A 41 20.05 -3.73 -9.76
N LYS A 42 20.87 -4.42 -10.56
CA LYS A 42 20.48 -5.66 -11.27
C LYS A 42 20.29 -6.85 -10.34
N THR A 43 21.02 -6.97 -9.24
CA THR A 43 20.78 -8.05 -8.26
C THR A 43 19.51 -7.80 -7.45
N ASN A 44 19.24 -6.56 -7.03
CA ASN A 44 17.98 -6.20 -6.36
C ASN A 44 16.77 -6.27 -7.32
N ALA A 45 16.93 -5.91 -8.59
CA ALA A 45 15.92 -6.12 -9.63
C ALA A 45 15.77 -7.60 -10.03
N GLY A 46 16.86 -8.38 -10.00
CA GLY A 46 16.92 -9.81 -10.34
C GLY A 46 16.36 -10.72 -9.26
N LEU A 47 16.42 -10.32 -7.98
CA LEU A 47 15.65 -10.93 -6.90
C LEU A 47 14.12 -10.79 -7.11
N ASN A 48 13.69 -9.77 -7.88
CA ASN A 48 12.29 -9.61 -8.30
C ASN A 48 11.91 -10.48 -9.52
N LEU A 49 12.86 -10.90 -10.37
CA LEU A 49 12.57 -11.80 -11.51
C LEU A 49 12.82 -13.29 -11.23
N GLN A 50 13.62 -13.65 -10.21
CA GLN A 50 13.86 -15.06 -9.88
C GLN A 50 12.82 -15.63 -8.90
N ASN A 51 12.15 -14.78 -8.12
CA ASN A 51 11.02 -15.19 -7.27
C ASN A 51 9.74 -15.47 -8.07
N THR A 52 9.60 -15.00 -9.31
CA THR A 52 8.44 -15.29 -10.17
C THR A 52 8.53 -16.61 -10.94
N LYS A 53 9.68 -17.32 -10.92
CA LYS A 53 9.83 -18.63 -11.59
C LYS A 53 10.01 -19.83 -10.65
N LYS A 54 10.21 -19.63 -9.35
CA LYS A 54 10.41 -20.72 -8.37
C LYS A 54 9.18 -21.11 -7.55
N ASN A 55 8.06 -20.39 -7.66
CA ASN A 55 6.79 -20.75 -7.02
C ASN A 55 5.64 -20.93 -8.03
N TYR A 56 5.92 -21.53 -9.20
CA TYR A 56 4.89 -21.99 -10.14
C TYR A 56 5.12 -23.44 -10.63
N ASN A 57 6.09 -24.18 -10.08
CA ASN A 57 6.26 -25.59 -10.43
C ASN A 57 6.95 -26.36 -9.29
N LYS A 58 6.18 -26.66 -8.25
CA LYS A 58 6.41 -27.81 -7.38
C LYS A 58 5.05 -28.27 -6.86
N ASP A 59 4.38 -29.04 -7.72
CA ASP A 59 3.59 -30.23 -7.41
C ASP A 59 2.61 -30.52 -8.55
N ILE A 60 3.15 -30.90 -9.71
CA ILE A 60 2.40 -31.67 -10.72
C ILE A 60 3.34 -32.78 -11.21
N THR A 61 3.44 -33.85 -10.43
CA THR A 61 3.69 -35.19 -10.97
C THR A 61 2.35 -35.91 -10.98
N VAL A 62 1.60 -35.71 -12.06
CA VAL A 62 0.36 -36.46 -12.30
C VAL A 62 0.71 -37.64 -13.17
N ASP A 63 1.02 -38.75 -12.52
CA ASP A 63 0.63 -40.06 -12.99
C ASP A 63 -0.58 -40.49 -12.16
N THR A 64 -1.73 -40.59 -12.82
CA THR A 64 -2.71 -41.68 -12.75
C THR A 64 -4.13 -41.20 -13.04
N LYS A 65 -4.64 -41.70 -14.17
CA LYS A 65 -5.94 -42.35 -14.35
C LYS A 65 -7.11 -41.83 -13.48
N THR A 66 -8.07 -41.22 -14.19
CA THR A 66 -9.53 -41.29 -13.96
C THR A 66 -10.01 -41.12 -12.51
N VAL A 67 -10.37 -39.89 -12.14
CA VAL A 67 -11.40 -39.64 -11.12
C VAL A 67 -12.40 -38.62 -11.65
N LYS A 68 -13.69 -38.98 -11.57
CA LYS A 68 -14.84 -38.19 -11.99
C LYS A 68 -14.95 -36.90 -11.17
N SER A 69 -15.19 -35.78 -11.85
CA SER A 69 -15.48 -34.50 -11.21
C SER A 69 -16.94 -34.49 -10.70
N ASN A 70 -17.09 -34.27 -9.41
CA ASN A 70 -18.30 -33.75 -8.77
C ASN A 70 -17.85 -33.05 -7.49
N ASN A 71 -17.91 -31.72 -7.44
CA ASN A 71 -18.09 -31.03 -6.16
C ASN A 71 -18.66 -29.62 -6.33
N GLN A 72 -19.95 -29.54 -6.01
CA GLN A 72 -20.67 -28.32 -5.66
C GLN A 72 -20.23 -27.85 -4.26
N ASN A 73 -20.36 -26.55 -4.00
CA ASN A 73 -20.60 -25.91 -2.70
C ASN A 73 -19.45 -25.05 -2.14
N GLY A 74 -19.62 -23.74 -2.36
CA GLY A 74 -19.16 -22.73 -1.41
C GLY A 74 -19.90 -22.86 -0.07
N SER A 75 -19.16 -22.65 1.01
CA SER A 75 -19.68 -22.61 2.39
C SER A 75 -18.68 -21.84 3.27
N ASN A 76 -18.99 -21.12 4.36
CA ASN A 76 -20.22 -20.55 4.91
C ASN A 76 -19.76 -19.61 6.07
N LEU A 77 -19.47 -18.33 5.81
CA LEU A 77 -19.12 -17.34 6.85
C LEU A 77 -20.34 -16.86 7.66
N LYS A 78 -21.55 -17.32 7.32
CA LYS A 78 -22.82 -16.90 7.95
C LYS A 78 -23.13 -17.58 9.29
N LEU A 79 -22.34 -18.57 9.72
CA LEU A 79 -22.66 -19.33 10.95
C LEU A 79 -22.16 -18.65 12.24
N TYR A 80 -21.10 -17.84 12.19
CA TYR A 80 -20.55 -17.18 13.39
C TYR A 80 -21.33 -15.93 13.81
N ILE A 81 -22.06 -15.30 12.89
CA ILE A 81 -22.86 -14.11 13.18
C ILE A 81 -24.19 -14.50 13.87
N THR A 82 -24.79 -15.64 13.47
CA THR A 82 -26.06 -16.08 14.07
C THR A 82 -25.87 -16.59 15.50
N ILE A 83 -24.73 -17.20 15.82
CA ILE A 83 -24.44 -17.69 17.19
C ILE A 83 -24.22 -16.53 18.17
N LEU A 84 -23.61 -15.42 17.74
CA LEU A 84 -23.42 -14.21 18.56
C LEU A 84 -24.73 -13.46 18.82
N VAL A 85 -25.66 -13.45 17.86
CA VAL A 85 -26.97 -12.80 18.02
C VAL A 85 -27.90 -13.62 18.93
N VAL A 86 -27.86 -14.95 18.87
CA VAL A 86 -28.71 -15.82 19.72
C VAL A 86 -28.32 -15.73 21.21
N LEU A 87 -27.05 -15.49 21.54
CA LEU A 87 -26.59 -15.28 22.92
C LEU A 87 -27.01 -13.92 23.50
N VAL A 88 -27.26 -12.91 22.66
CA VAL A 88 -27.79 -11.59 23.09
C VAL A 88 -29.32 -11.58 23.15
N VAL A 89 -29.98 -12.38 22.30
CA VAL A 89 -31.46 -12.45 22.20
C VAL A 89 -32.08 -13.42 23.22
N GLY A 90 -31.30 -14.30 23.84
CA GLY A 90 -31.76 -15.23 24.89
C GLY A 90 -32.25 -14.61 26.21
N ILE A 91 -32.15 -13.28 26.37
CA ILE A 91 -32.77 -12.54 27.50
C ILE A 91 -34.07 -11.83 27.07
N GLY A 92 -34.37 -11.75 25.77
CA GLY A 92 -35.42 -10.89 25.22
C GLY A 92 -36.65 -11.61 24.66
N VAL A 93 -37.06 -12.77 25.21
CA VAL A 93 -38.33 -13.38 24.84
C VAL A 93 -39.48 -12.64 25.53
N LEU A 94 -39.92 -11.54 24.92
CA LEU A 94 -41.31 -11.10 24.98
C LEU A 94 -41.75 -10.78 23.55
N PHE A 95 -42.19 -11.82 22.87
CA PHE A 95 -42.91 -11.76 21.61
C PHE A 95 -44.16 -10.89 21.75
N SER A 96 -44.37 -9.95 20.83
CA SER A 96 -45.71 -9.73 20.27
C SER A 96 -45.63 -8.94 18.96
N SER A 97 -46.39 -9.43 17.98
CA SER A 97 -46.84 -8.72 16.79
C SER A 97 -45.88 -8.65 15.61
N PHE A 98 -46.12 -9.62 14.72
CA PHE A 98 -46.09 -9.43 13.28
C PHE A 98 -46.56 -8.03 12.86
N GLY A 99 -45.79 -7.43 11.96
CA GLY A 99 -46.13 -6.24 11.22
C GLY A 99 -45.16 -6.07 10.06
N SER A 100 -45.32 -6.89 9.02
CA SER A 100 -44.89 -6.46 7.69
C SER A 100 -45.74 -5.26 7.33
N SER A 101 -45.11 -4.09 7.23
CA SER A 101 -45.64 -2.94 6.53
C SER A 101 -44.50 -2.39 5.70
N ASP A 102 -44.59 -2.67 4.41
CA ASP A 102 -43.87 -1.92 3.39
C ASP A 102 -44.24 -0.45 3.58
N ASP A 103 -43.26 0.39 3.93
CA ASP A 103 -43.40 1.83 3.75
C ASP A 103 -42.22 2.37 2.96
N LYS A 104 -42.50 2.63 1.68
CA LYS A 104 -41.73 3.56 0.87
C LYS A 104 -42.06 4.97 1.37
N SER A 105 -41.19 5.54 2.19
CA SER A 105 -41.07 7.00 2.24
C SER A 105 -39.65 7.46 2.56
N ASN A 106 -39.07 7.99 1.50
CA ASN A 106 -37.85 8.76 1.37
C ASN A 106 -37.83 9.98 2.32
N LYS A 107 -36.76 10.11 3.11
CA LYS A 107 -36.22 11.44 3.43
C LYS A 107 -34.69 11.44 3.43
N ASN A 108 -34.19 11.78 2.26
CA ASN A 108 -32.90 12.41 1.96
C ASN A 108 -32.16 13.00 3.18
N ILE A 109 -31.07 12.35 3.57
CA ILE A 109 -29.77 13.01 3.70
C ILE A 109 -28.80 12.20 2.84
N ALA A 110 -28.90 12.39 1.53
CA ALA A 110 -27.87 11.98 0.59
C ALA A 110 -26.67 12.94 0.77
N GLY A 111 -25.96 12.78 1.89
CA GLY A 111 -24.56 13.13 1.94
C GLY A 111 -23.87 12.17 0.98
N ASN A 112 -23.57 12.65 -0.22
CA ASN A 112 -22.91 11.89 -1.27
C ASN A 112 -21.45 11.65 -0.86
N TYR A 113 -21.21 10.79 0.13
CA TYR A 113 -19.88 10.34 0.49
C TYR A 113 -19.46 9.31 -0.56
N GLN A 114 -18.92 9.80 -1.66
CA GLN A 114 -18.29 9.02 -2.72
C GLN A 114 -17.06 8.33 -2.12
N SER A 115 -17.27 7.19 -1.44
CA SER A 115 -16.20 6.36 -0.90
C SER A 115 -15.41 5.77 -2.06
N SER A 116 -14.43 6.52 -2.51
CA SER A 116 -13.59 6.14 -3.64
C SER A 116 -12.63 5.07 -3.17
N THR A 117 -12.57 3.97 -3.91
CA THR A 117 -11.63 2.87 -3.66
C THR A 117 -10.43 3.04 -4.57
N TYR A 118 -9.27 3.24 -3.95
CA TYR A 118 -7.99 3.45 -4.60
C TYR A 118 -7.13 2.21 -4.50
N ASN A 119 -6.27 1.99 -5.50
CA ASN A 119 -5.36 0.85 -5.56
C ASN A 119 -3.92 1.32 -5.79
N PHE A 120 -2.95 0.51 -5.38
CA PHE A 120 -1.58 0.65 -5.88
C PHE A 120 -1.54 0.36 -7.37
N ALA A 121 -0.49 0.82 -8.05
CA ALA A 121 -0.32 0.63 -9.50
C ALA A 121 -0.38 -0.84 -9.94
N SER A 122 0.00 -1.77 -9.07
CA SER A 122 -0.11 -3.22 -9.28
C SER A 122 -0.11 -3.98 -7.97
N HIS A 123 -0.42 -5.28 -8.02
CA HIS A 123 -0.32 -6.19 -6.87
C HIS A 123 1.13 -6.28 -6.34
N ASP A 124 2.12 -6.32 -7.24
CA ASP A 124 3.53 -6.33 -6.85
C ASP A 124 3.93 -5.04 -6.14
N ALA A 125 3.44 -3.88 -6.60
CA ALA A 125 3.69 -2.61 -5.94
C ALA A 125 3.10 -2.60 -4.52
N LEU A 126 1.88 -3.11 -4.34
CA LEU A 126 1.25 -3.28 -3.03
C LEU A 126 2.10 -4.18 -2.11
N ILE A 127 2.51 -5.36 -2.58
CA ILE A 127 3.34 -6.29 -1.79
C ILE A 127 4.68 -5.65 -1.40
N GLN A 128 5.34 -4.97 -2.33
CA GLN A 128 6.62 -4.31 -2.08
C GLN A 128 6.48 -3.23 -1.00
N HIS A 129 5.44 -2.39 -1.11
CA HIS A 129 5.17 -1.35 -0.13
C HIS A 129 4.80 -1.91 1.24
N PHE A 130 3.92 -2.91 1.26
CA PHE A 130 3.54 -3.64 2.46
C PHE A 130 4.78 -4.23 3.16
N ASN A 131 5.64 -4.98 2.47
CA ASN A 131 6.81 -5.58 3.09
C ASN A 131 7.79 -4.55 3.68
N LYS A 132 7.87 -3.37 3.07
CA LYS A 132 8.70 -2.27 3.57
C LYS A 132 8.14 -1.62 4.84
N HIS A 133 6.82 -1.45 4.92
CA HIS A 133 6.17 -0.61 5.94
C HIS A 133 5.29 -1.37 6.94
N ARG A 134 5.01 -2.66 6.76
CA ARG A 134 4.08 -3.45 7.60
C ARG A 134 4.35 -3.37 9.10
N ASN A 135 5.62 -3.24 9.49
CA ASN A 135 6.04 -3.19 10.89
C ASN A 135 5.57 -1.89 11.59
N GLU A 136 5.14 -0.88 10.84
CA GLU A 136 4.63 0.40 11.38
C GLU A 136 3.15 0.31 11.81
N PHE A 137 2.41 -0.67 11.29
CA PHE A 137 0.96 -0.74 11.41
C PHE A 137 0.42 -1.97 12.13
N GLY A 138 1.17 -3.08 12.12
CA GLY A 138 0.69 -4.37 12.64
C GLY A 138 -0.21 -5.16 11.68
N TYR A 139 -0.35 -4.72 10.41
CA TYR A 139 -1.07 -5.47 9.39
C TYR A 139 -0.34 -6.78 9.04
N THR A 140 -1.09 -7.87 8.88
CA THR A 140 -0.53 -9.18 8.55
C THR A 140 -0.63 -9.51 7.06
N THR A 141 -1.48 -8.81 6.31
CA THR A 141 -1.64 -9.03 4.86
C THR A 141 -1.58 -7.73 4.05
N PRO A 142 -1.20 -7.80 2.76
CA PRO A 142 -1.22 -6.63 1.87
C PRO A 142 -2.62 -6.02 1.71
N GLU A 143 -3.68 -6.83 1.77
CA GLU A 143 -5.07 -6.37 1.62
C GLU A 143 -5.49 -5.49 2.81
N GLN A 144 -5.11 -5.86 4.03
CA GLN A 144 -5.36 -5.02 5.22
C GLN A 144 -4.61 -3.69 5.13
N TYR A 145 -3.37 -3.73 4.62
CA TYR A 145 -2.58 -2.51 4.40
C TYR A 145 -3.21 -1.61 3.33
N LEU A 146 -3.74 -2.18 2.24
CA LEU A 146 -4.50 -1.43 1.24
C LEU A 146 -5.79 -0.82 1.82
N GLN A 147 -6.50 -1.58 2.67
CA GLN A 147 -7.69 -1.08 3.37
C GLN A 147 -7.33 0.09 4.30
N GLY A 148 -6.23 0.01 5.04
CA GLY A 148 -5.73 1.12 5.86
C GLY A 148 -5.46 2.38 5.05
N ALA A 149 -4.78 2.26 3.90
CA ALA A 149 -4.55 3.41 3.02
C ALA A 149 -5.87 4.07 2.57
N ASN A 150 -6.84 3.25 2.16
CA ASN A 150 -8.16 3.74 1.76
C ASN A 150 -8.95 4.34 2.93
N ALA A 151 -8.78 3.81 4.15
CA ALA A 151 -9.41 4.37 5.34
C ALA A 151 -8.89 5.79 5.61
N VAL A 152 -7.58 6.04 5.47
CA VAL A 152 -7.00 7.39 5.58
C VAL A 152 -7.55 8.33 4.51
N ILE A 153 -7.59 7.90 3.24
CA ILE A 153 -8.08 8.75 2.14
C ILE A 153 -9.54 9.15 2.34
N ASN A 154 -10.39 8.22 2.81
CA ASN A 154 -11.83 8.46 2.97
C ASN A 154 -12.19 9.07 4.35
N ASN A 155 -11.23 9.28 5.24
CA ASN A 155 -11.47 9.87 6.55
C ASN A 155 -11.61 11.40 6.45
N SER A 156 -12.73 11.95 6.91
CA SER A 156 -13.00 13.39 6.92
C SER A 156 -12.02 14.21 7.77
N SER A 157 -11.34 13.59 8.72
CA SER A 157 -10.35 14.21 9.60
C SER A 157 -8.94 14.18 9.01
N SER A 158 -8.73 13.55 7.85
CA SER A 158 -7.45 13.59 7.17
C SER A 158 -7.16 14.99 6.63
N LEU A 159 -5.98 15.50 6.96
CA LEU A 159 -5.44 16.70 6.34
C LEU A 159 -5.10 16.38 4.88
N THR A 160 -5.53 17.23 3.97
CA THR A 160 -5.38 16.99 2.53
C THR A 160 -4.61 18.13 1.87
N ARG A 161 -3.72 17.80 0.93
CA ARG A 161 -2.99 18.79 0.13
C ARG A 161 -2.66 18.26 -1.25
N THR A 162 -2.98 19.05 -2.28
CA THR A 162 -2.55 18.79 -3.66
C THR A 162 -1.19 19.42 -3.93
N GLN A 163 -0.32 18.66 -4.58
CA GLN A 163 1.03 19.02 -5.00
C GLN A 163 1.02 19.65 -6.41
N ASP A 164 2.12 20.28 -6.82
CA ASP A 164 2.22 20.94 -8.13
C ASP A 164 2.11 19.96 -9.32
N ASP A 165 2.44 18.69 -9.11
CA ASP A 165 2.28 17.60 -10.08
C ASP A 165 0.86 17.00 -10.09
N GLY A 166 -0.05 17.54 -9.27
CA GLY A 166 -1.43 17.10 -9.11
C GLY A 166 -1.62 15.93 -8.15
N ASP A 167 -0.54 15.36 -7.59
CA ASP A 167 -0.68 14.32 -6.57
C ASP A 167 -1.35 14.90 -5.31
N THR A 168 -2.23 14.14 -4.67
CA THR A 168 -2.88 14.53 -3.43
C THR A 168 -2.35 13.73 -2.26
N ALA A 169 -1.79 14.42 -1.28
CA ALA A 169 -1.33 13.86 -0.02
C ALA A 169 -2.44 13.95 1.03
N TYR A 170 -2.60 12.87 1.80
CA TYR A 170 -3.52 12.74 2.92
C TYR A 170 -2.74 12.39 4.18
N TYR A 171 -3.05 13.03 5.30
CA TYR A 171 -2.44 12.75 6.59
C TYR A 171 -3.48 12.67 7.70
N LEU A 172 -3.59 11.51 8.36
CA LEU A 172 -4.44 11.32 9.52
C LEU A 172 -3.61 11.43 10.80
N GLN A 173 -3.74 12.56 11.49
CA GLN A 173 -2.96 12.85 12.69
C GLN A 173 -3.22 11.85 13.83
N ALA A 174 -4.45 11.36 13.97
CA ALA A 174 -4.85 10.46 15.06
C ALA A 174 -4.06 9.14 15.08
N THR A 175 -3.64 8.65 13.91
CA THR A 175 -2.91 7.38 13.75
C THR A 175 -1.48 7.58 13.24
N ASP A 176 -1.10 8.83 13.00
CA ASP A 176 0.13 9.24 12.34
C ASP A 176 0.31 8.52 10.99
N GLU A 177 -0.69 8.60 10.12
CA GLU A 177 -0.69 7.87 8.86
C GLU A 177 -0.70 8.81 7.65
N PHE A 178 0.10 8.50 6.64
CA PHE A 178 0.29 9.35 5.47
C PHE A 178 0.14 8.55 4.17
N VAL A 179 -0.65 9.08 3.23
CA VAL A 179 -0.93 8.47 1.92
C VAL A 179 -0.77 9.50 0.81
N VAL A 180 -0.27 9.10 -0.37
CA VAL A 180 -0.28 9.94 -1.58
C VAL A 180 -0.98 9.23 -2.72
N VAL A 181 -1.87 9.95 -3.41
CA VAL A 181 -2.66 9.46 -4.53
C VAL A 181 -2.39 10.33 -5.76
N SER A 182 -2.17 9.70 -6.91
CA SER A 182 -2.02 10.41 -8.18
C SER A 182 -3.34 11.02 -8.67
N PRO A 183 -3.32 11.96 -9.64
CA PRO A 183 -4.52 12.43 -10.32
C PRO A 183 -5.37 11.31 -10.94
N SER A 184 -4.73 10.22 -11.36
CA SER A 184 -5.39 9.03 -11.94
C SER A 184 -5.97 8.07 -10.89
N GLY A 185 -5.93 8.41 -9.60
CA GLY A 185 -6.48 7.56 -8.54
C GLY A 185 -5.59 6.38 -8.15
N VAL A 186 -4.27 6.49 -8.35
CA VAL A 186 -3.32 5.43 -7.97
C VAL A 186 -2.60 5.81 -6.68
N ILE A 187 -2.61 4.90 -5.70
CA ILE A 187 -1.83 5.06 -4.47
C ILE A 187 -0.34 4.91 -4.82
N ARG A 188 0.43 5.94 -4.49
CA ARG A 188 1.90 5.96 -4.67
C ARG A 188 2.65 5.46 -3.45
N THR A 189 2.15 5.77 -2.26
CA THR A 189 2.79 5.43 -0.99
C THR A 189 1.80 5.44 0.16
N TYR A 190 2.11 4.69 1.23
CA TYR A 190 1.39 4.67 2.50
C TYR A 190 2.34 4.29 3.64
N PHE A 191 2.48 5.11 4.69
CA PHE A 191 3.40 4.83 5.82
C PHE A 191 3.10 5.74 7.02
N LYS A 192 3.78 5.50 8.15
CA LYS A 192 3.75 6.38 9.33
C LYS A 192 4.97 7.30 9.37
N PRO A 193 4.82 8.63 9.21
CA PRO A 193 5.96 9.52 9.03
C PRO A 193 6.67 9.93 10.32
N GLY A 194 6.14 9.60 11.49
CA GLY A 194 6.69 10.02 12.78
C GLY A 194 6.29 11.44 13.19
N GLY A 195 5.13 11.91 12.76
CA GLY A 195 4.56 13.20 13.15
C GLY A 195 4.21 14.16 12.01
N ILE A 196 3.38 15.16 12.36
CA ILE A 196 2.76 16.11 11.43
C ILE A 196 3.77 17.00 10.68
N ASP A 197 4.96 17.22 11.23
CA ASP A 197 5.98 18.04 10.56
C ASP A 197 6.36 17.48 9.19
N TYR A 198 6.28 16.16 8.99
CA TYR A 198 6.53 15.55 7.69
C TYR A 198 5.55 16.05 6.63
N PHE A 199 4.26 16.10 6.97
CA PHE A 199 3.20 16.58 6.08
C PHE A 199 3.45 18.02 5.65
N TYR A 200 3.88 18.88 6.58
CA TYR A 200 4.21 20.27 6.26
C TYR A 200 5.54 20.41 5.51
N ARG A 201 6.57 19.60 5.78
CA ARG A 201 7.85 19.63 5.05
C ARG A 201 7.73 19.23 3.58
N GLN A 202 6.73 18.42 3.23
CA GLN A 202 6.43 18.10 1.83
C GLN A 202 6.08 19.38 1.00
N GLN A 203 5.90 20.55 1.63
CA GLN A 203 5.80 21.88 1.02
C GLN A 203 7.04 22.33 0.24
N ILE A 204 8.21 21.72 0.41
CA ILE A 204 9.50 22.27 -0.09
C ILE A 204 10.17 21.41 -1.18
N PHE A 205 9.59 20.29 -1.60
CA PHE A 205 10.25 19.38 -2.55
C PHE A 205 9.97 19.65 -4.04
N LEU A 206 9.09 20.59 -4.38
CA LEU A 206 8.60 20.77 -5.76
C LEU A 206 9.14 22.02 -6.49
N LEU A 207 10.03 22.81 -5.90
CA LEU A 207 10.64 23.94 -6.62
C LEU A 207 11.91 23.58 -7.43
N ASN A 208 12.44 22.36 -7.34
CA ASN A 208 13.75 21.99 -7.93
C ASN A 208 13.70 20.76 -8.86
N MET A 209 12.58 20.55 -9.56
CA MET A 209 12.48 19.54 -10.64
C MET A 209 12.13 20.12 -12.02
N VAL A 210 12.28 21.43 -12.24
CA VAL A 210 12.18 22.05 -13.58
C VAL A 210 13.30 23.10 -13.82
N ALA A 211 14.54 22.79 -13.46
CA ALA A 211 15.71 23.55 -13.89
C ALA A 211 16.86 22.60 -14.25
#